data_AF-A0AAQ0BVL3-F1
#
_entry.id   AF-A0AAQ0BVL3-F1
#
_cell.length_a   1.000
_cell.length_b   1.000
_cell.length_c   1.000
_cell.angle_alpha   90.00
_cell.angle_beta   90.00
_cell.angle_gamma   90.00
#
_symmetry.space_group_name_H-M   'P 1'
#
loop_
_entity.id
_entity.type
_entity.pdbx_description
1 polymer ?
#
loop_
_entity_poly.entity_id
_entity_poly.type
_entity_poly.pdbx_seq_one_letter_code
_entity_poly.pdbx_strand_id
1 'polypeptide(L)'
;MMNRPAATRARRVEKEASVTAVQQPLALVTVLTLVDTAQLVQKILGEAFPSCLFAVSVHSTGAGTLLDVAWTDGPRADQVGRFVHPLQARRLAHGGRAVAVEHFTLTPVGYRTVRLAADRISLTRAFSDAAVERALTTCERRYRDRLSPDDRAAITVERYRAGALCGVEIEGVHRTGGQRTGSCLQSDVDEILCGGTDVTGFPRSPTAAALFARSDVH
;
A
#
# COMPACT_ATOMS: atom_id res chain seq x y z
N MET A 1 -66.10 58.70 0.79
CA MET A 1 -66.70 57.50 1.42
C MET A 1 -66.95 56.50 0.30
N MET A 2 -66.42 55.28 0.22
CA MET A 2 -65.78 54.37 1.16
C MET A 2 -64.56 53.68 0.50
N ASN A 3 -63.68 53.16 1.36
CA ASN A 3 -62.31 52.69 1.14
C ASN A 3 -62.22 51.17 0.86
N ARG A 4 -61.18 50.80 0.08
CA ARG A 4 -60.31 49.60 0.14
C ARG A 4 -60.87 48.21 -0.27
N PRO A 5 -60.00 47.21 -0.58
CA PRO A 5 -58.53 47.24 -0.73
C PRO A 5 -57.97 46.61 -2.03
N ALA A 6 -56.68 46.87 -2.26
CA ALA A 6 -55.82 46.26 -3.27
C ALA A 6 -55.65 44.75 -3.06
N ALA A 7 -55.68 43.99 -4.17
CA ALA A 7 -55.34 42.57 -4.17
C ALA A 7 -53.81 42.41 -4.23
N THR A 8 -53.25 41.96 -3.12
CA THR A 8 -51.85 41.61 -2.92
C THR A 8 -51.43 40.49 -3.85
N ARG A 9 -50.34 40.72 -4.60
CA ARG A 9 -49.66 39.76 -5.47
C ARG A 9 -49.18 38.58 -4.61
N ALA A 10 -49.76 37.40 -4.81
CA ALA A 10 -49.31 36.19 -4.14
C ALA A 10 -47.86 35.88 -4.54
N ARG A 11 -46.95 36.02 -3.57
CA ARG A 11 -45.54 35.68 -3.67
C ARG A 11 -45.42 34.19 -3.92
N ARG A 12 -45.01 33.80 -5.12
CA ARG A 12 -44.60 32.43 -5.44
C ARG A 12 -43.39 32.13 -4.54
N VAL A 13 -43.62 31.32 -3.51
CA VAL A 13 -42.54 30.78 -2.69
C VAL A 13 -41.80 29.78 -3.56
N GLU A 14 -40.71 30.25 -4.18
CA GLU A 14 -39.70 29.35 -4.71
C GLU A 14 -39.17 28.55 -3.52
N LYS A 15 -39.53 27.27 -3.49
CA LYS A 15 -38.92 26.29 -2.62
C LYS A 15 -37.49 26.14 -3.12
N GLU A 16 -36.57 26.93 -2.57
CA GLU A 16 -35.13 26.69 -2.67
C GLU A 16 -34.91 25.23 -2.28
N ALA A 17 -34.59 24.41 -3.29
CA ALA A 17 -34.05 23.10 -3.05
C ALA A 17 -32.76 23.33 -2.26
N SER A 18 -32.80 22.96 -1.00
CA SER A 18 -31.66 22.88 -0.11
C SER A 18 -30.59 22.06 -0.82
N VAL A 19 -29.62 22.77 -1.41
CA VAL A 19 -28.39 22.20 -1.96
C VAL A 19 -27.67 21.60 -0.77
N THR A 20 -27.97 20.34 -0.53
CA THR A 20 -27.27 19.50 0.43
C THR A 20 -25.83 19.50 -0.01
N ALA A 21 -24.95 19.89 0.91
CA ALA A 21 -23.52 20.04 0.73
C ALA A 21 -22.91 18.76 0.14
N VAL A 22 -22.86 18.68 -1.18
CA VAL A 22 -22.14 17.67 -1.95
C VAL A 22 -21.42 18.43 -3.04
N GLN A 23 -20.09 18.42 -2.91
CA GLN A 23 -19.11 18.90 -3.89
C GLN A 23 -19.05 20.41 -4.10
N GLN A 24 -18.32 21.09 -3.21
CA GLN A 24 -17.66 22.33 -3.61
C GLN A 24 -16.52 22.01 -4.59
N PRO A 25 -16.40 22.75 -5.72
CA PRO A 25 -15.26 22.64 -6.60
C PRO A 25 -14.09 23.30 -5.89
N LEU A 26 -13.25 22.46 -5.28
CA LEU A 26 -12.03 22.88 -4.64
C LEU A 26 -11.24 23.69 -5.70
N ALA A 27 -10.92 24.95 -5.44
CA ALA A 27 -10.01 25.76 -6.25
C ALA A 27 -8.86 26.22 -5.32
N LEU A 28 -7.67 26.44 -5.90
CA LEU A 28 -6.36 26.58 -5.22
C LEU A 28 -5.74 25.22 -4.86
N VAL A 29 -4.41 25.14 -4.90
CA VAL A 29 -3.59 23.94 -4.64
C VAL A 29 -4.23 23.06 -3.56
N THR A 30 -4.62 21.84 -3.89
CA THR A 30 -5.17 20.92 -2.88
C THR A 30 -4.00 20.43 -2.05
N VAL A 31 -3.79 21.03 -0.88
CA VAL A 31 -2.88 20.48 0.12
C VAL A 31 -3.68 19.45 0.91
N LEU A 32 -3.34 18.19 0.74
CA LEU A 32 -3.88 17.13 1.58
C LEU A 32 -3.15 17.15 2.90
N THR A 33 -3.91 17.06 3.99
CA THR A 33 -3.32 16.72 5.28
C THR A 33 -2.79 15.29 5.23
N LEU A 34 -2.04 14.91 6.26
CA LEU A 34 -1.52 13.56 6.32
C LEU A 34 -2.62 12.51 6.55
N VAL A 35 -3.69 12.90 7.25
CA VAL A 35 -4.92 12.10 7.38
C VAL A 35 -5.61 11.95 6.03
N ASP A 36 -5.74 13.03 5.25
CA ASP A 36 -6.35 12.95 3.91
C ASP A 36 -5.51 12.08 2.97
N THR A 37 -4.18 12.12 3.10
CA THR A 37 -3.26 11.25 2.35
C THR A 37 -3.47 9.79 2.74
N ALA A 38 -3.65 9.49 4.03
CA ALA A 38 -3.96 8.13 4.49
C ALA A 38 -5.32 7.62 4.00
N GLN A 39 -6.35 8.47 4.01
CA GLN A 39 -7.66 8.13 3.45
C GLN A 39 -7.60 7.88 1.93
N LEU A 40 -6.81 8.68 1.21
CA LEU A 40 -6.57 8.48 -0.21
C LEU A 40 -5.89 7.12 -0.47
N VAL A 41 -4.86 6.76 0.31
CA VAL A 41 -4.19 5.46 0.24
C VAL A 41 -5.18 4.33 0.50
N GLN A 42 -5.97 4.41 1.58
CA GLN A 42 -6.97 3.39 1.91
C GLN A 42 -7.98 3.20 0.77
N LYS A 43 -8.47 4.30 0.18
CA LYS A 43 -9.41 4.24 -0.94
C LYS A 43 -8.79 3.56 -2.16
N ILE A 44 -7.58 3.95 -2.54
CA ILE A 44 -6.88 3.36 -3.69
C ILE A 44 -6.66 1.85 -3.49
N LEU A 45 -6.24 1.44 -2.29
CA LEU A 45 -5.99 0.03 -1.98
C LEU A 45 -7.28 -0.77 -1.94
N GLY A 46 -8.37 -0.22 -1.39
CA GLY A 46 -9.68 -0.87 -1.39
C GLY A 46 -10.26 -1.06 -2.80
N GLU A 47 -9.99 -0.12 -3.72
CA GLU A 47 -10.35 -0.27 -5.14
C GLU A 47 -9.52 -1.35 -5.84
N ALA A 48 -8.21 -1.37 -5.61
CA ALA A 48 -7.29 -2.27 -6.30
C ALA A 48 -7.32 -3.71 -5.76
N PHE A 49 -7.54 -3.88 -4.45
CA PHE A 49 -7.39 -5.15 -3.74
C PHE A 49 -8.58 -5.39 -2.78
N PRO A 50 -9.81 -5.56 -3.30
CA PRO A 50 -11.03 -5.58 -2.49
C PRO A 50 -11.11 -6.76 -1.51
N SER A 51 -10.34 -7.83 -1.73
CA SER A 51 -10.28 -9.01 -0.85
C SER A 51 -9.24 -8.90 0.27
N CYS A 52 -8.42 -7.84 0.28
CA CYS A 52 -7.34 -7.67 1.24
C CYS A 52 -7.61 -6.47 2.16
N LEU A 53 -7.36 -6.65 3.46
CA LEU A 53 -7.49 -5.59 4.45
C LEU A 53 -6.13 -4.96 4.71
N PHE A 54 -6.06 -3.64 4.56
CA PHE A 54 -4.85 -2.84 4.82
C PHE A 54 -5.03 -2.02 6.08
N ALA A 55 -4.04 -2.09 6.96
CA ALA A 55 -3.84 -1.13 8.03
C ALA A 55 -2.97 0.01 7.50
N VAL A 56 -3.41 1.25 7.68
CA VAL A 56 -2.65 2.44 7.30
C VAL A 56 -2.39 3.26 8.55
N SER A 57 -1.11 3.35 8.92
CA SER A 57 -0.65 4.04 10.11
C SER A 57 0.20 5.25 9.75
N VAL A 58 0.19 6.23 10.65
CA VAL A 58 0.85 7.51 10.48
C VAL A 58 1.92 7.67 11.54
N HIS A 59 3.13 8.00 11.11
CA HIS A 59 4.26 8.25 11.99
C HIS A 59 4.90 9.60 11.63
N SER A 60 5.05 10.46 12.64
CA SER A 60 5.84 11.68 12.52
C SER A 60 7.16 11.48 13.24
N THR A 61 8.26 11.61 12.51
CA THR A 61 9.61 11.53 13.07
C THR A 61 10.30 12.88 12.88
N GLY A 62 11.38 13.14 13.63
CA GLY A 62 12.19 14.35 13.40
C GLY A 62 12.78 14.44 11.98
N ALA A 63 12.81 13.33 11.24
CA ALA A 63 13.30 13.25 9.85
C ALA A 63 12.21 13.47 8.79
N GLY A 64 10.94 13.63 9.18
CA GLY A 64 9.81 13.79 8.27
C GLY A 64 8.63 12.87 8.59
N THR A 65 7.68 12.82 7.68
CA THR A 65 6.45 12.04 7.84
C THR A 65 6.51 10.70 7.11
N LEU A 66 6.13 9.62 7.81
CA LEU A 66 6.08 8.27 7.30
C LEU A 66 4.66 7.74 7.41
N LEU A 67 4.15 7.18 6.32
CA LEU A 67 2.90 6.43 6.30
C LEU A 67 3.24 4.95 6.12
N ASP A 68 2.84 4.12 7.07
CA ASP A 68 3.06 2.68 7.03
C ASP A 68 1.80 1.98 6.53
N VAL A 69 1.95 1.17 5.49
CA VAL A 69 0.88 0.32 4.96
C VAL A 69 1.21 -1.11 5.30
N ALA A 70 0.41 -1.71 6.18
CA ALA A 70 0.59 -3.08 6.62
C ALA A 70 -0.60 -3.96 6.23
N TRP A 71 -0.33 -5.21 5.89
CA TRP A 71 -1.37 -6.20 5.61
C TRP A 71 -0.85 -7.63 5.87
N THR A 72 -1.77 -8.59 5.93
CA THR A 72 -1.45 -10.00 6.11
C THR A 72 -1.84 -10.77 4.85
N ASP A 73 -0.95 -11.65 4.38
CA ASP A 73 -1.09 -12.42 3.14
C ASP A 73 -1.37 -11.52 1.93
N GLY A 74 -2.23 -11.91 0.99
CA GLY A 74 -2.71 -10.98 -0.03
C GLY A 74 -1.73 -10.67 -1.17
N PRO A 75 -1.78 -9.46 -1.75
CA PRO A 75 -0.87 -9.02 -2.81
C PRO A 75 0.59 -8.98 -2.34
N ARG A 76 1.52 -9.13 -3.29
CA ARG A 76 2.93 -8.87 -3.04
C ARG A 76 3.20 -7.39 -2.81
N ALA A 77 4.29 -7.09 -2.11
CA ALA A 77 4.71 -5.72 -1.85
C ALA A 77 4.96 -4.92 -3.15
N ASP A 78 5.47 -5.55 -4.22
CA ASP A 78 5.64 -4.88 -5.53
C ASP A 78 4.30 -4.51 -6.18
N GLN A 79 3.25 -5.33 -6.00
CA GLN A 79 1.91 -5.03 -6.51
C GLN A 79 1.29 -3.84 -5.77
N VAL A 80 1.40 -3.81 -4.44
CA VAL A 80 0.91 -2.70 -3.59
C VAL A 80 1.70 -1.42 -3.86
N GLY A 81 3.03 -1.53 -3.92
CA GLY A 81 3.94 -0.41 -4.12
C GLY A 81 3.70 0.37 -5.41
N ARG A 82 3.22 -0.28 -6.47
CA ARG A 82 2.82 0.40 -7.73
C ARG A 82 1.72 1.43 -7.54
N PHE A 83 0.85 1.26 -6.55
CA PHE A 83 -0.25 2.19 -6.27
C PHE A 83 0.15 3.28 -5.29
N VAL A 84 0.93 2.94 -4.27
CA VAL A 84 1.16 3.85 -3.15
C VAL A 84 2.47 4.61 -3.21
N HIS A 85 3.56 4.05 -3.77
CA HIS A 85 4.82 4.78 -3.88
C HIS A 85 4.72 6.06 -4.72
N PRO A 86 3.90 6.12 -5.81
CA PRO A 86 3.67 7.39 -6.51
C PRO A 86 3.06 8.49 -5.63
N LEU A 87 2.43 8.14 -4.49
CA LEU A 87 1.79 9.09 -3.56
C LEU A 87 2.79 9.73 -2.57
N GLN A 88 4.07 9.37 -2.65
CA GLN A 88 5.09 9.96 -1.80
C GLN A 88 5.39 11.40 -2.21
N ALA A 89 5.38 12.32 -1.26
CA ALA A 89 5.76 13.71 -1.45
C ALA A 89 7.26 13.87 -1.74
N ARG A 90 8.09 12.88 -1.36
CA ARG A 90 9.53 12.91 -1.56
C ARG A 90 10.06 11.59 -2.11
N ARG A 91 11.02 11.70 -3.04
CA ARG A 91 11.78 10.57 -3.59
C ARG A 91 13.28 10.77 -3.41
N LEU A 92 14.05 9.68 -3.47
CA LEU A 92 15.50 9.76 -3.56
C LEU A 92 15.90 10.03 -5.01
N ALA A 93 16.58 11.13 -5.25
CA ALA A 93 17.26 11.39 -6.51
C ALA A 93 18.62 10.68 -6.57
N HIS A 94 19.22 10.68 -7.76
CA HIS A 94 20.61 10.23 -7.94
C HIS A 94 21.53 11.00 -6.97
N GLY A 95 22.40 10.28 -6.27
CA GLY A 95 23.25 10.86 -5.22
C GLY A 95 22.61 10.94 -3.82
N GLY A 96 21.45 10.30 -3.60
CA GLY A 96 20.87 10.10 -2.26
C GLY A 96 20.13 11.30 -1.67
N ARG A 97 20.00 12.40 -2.43
CA ARG A 97 19.25 13.58 -1.98
C ARG A 97 17.74 13.35 -2.09
N ALA A 98 16.98 13.75 -1.07
CA ALA A 98 15.53 13.75 -1.13
C ALA A 98 15.00 14.96 -1.92
N VAL A 99 14.21 14.71 -2.97
CA VAL A 99 13.60 15.72 -3.84
C VAL A 99 12.09 15.64 -3.75
N ALA A 100 11.43 16.80 -3.76
CA ALA A 100 9.98 16.89 -3.74
C ALA A 100 9.37 16.35 -5.05
N VAL A 101 8.25 15.66 -4.94
CA VAL A 101 7.47 15.15 -6.08
C VAL A 101 6.27 16.07 -6.30
N GLU A 102 6.08 16.52 -7.54
CA GLU A 102 4.87 17.27 -7.91
C GLU A 102 3.77 16.29 -8.32
N HIS A 103 2.63 16.33 -7.64
CA HIS A 103 1.44 15.58 -8.02
C HIS A 103 0.42 16.50 -8.69
N PHE A 104 -0.36 15.95 -9.61
CA PHE A 104 -1.44 16.69 -10.25
C PHE A 104 -2.56 15.76 -10.73
N THR A 105 -3.75 16.33 -10.90
CA THR A 105 -4.88 15.68 -11.58
C THR A 105 -5.23 16.43 -12.87
N LEU A 106 -5.81 15.72 -13.84
CA LEU A 106 -6.29 16.33 -15.07
C LEU A 106 -7.74 16.80 -14.90
N THR A 107 -8.07 17.94 -15.48
CA THR A 107 -9.40 18.57 -15.47
C THR A 107 -9.75 19.04 -16.89
N PRO A 108 -11.02 19.31 -17.19
CA PRO A 108 -11.41 19.82 -18.52
C PRO A 108 -10.73 21.14 -18.93
N VAL A 109 -10.23 21.92 -17.97
CA VAL A 109 -9.61 23.25 -18.19
C VAL A 109 -8.09 23.25 -18.04
N GLY A 110 -7.46 22.08 -17.85
CA GLY A 110 -6.02 21.95 -17.65
C GLY A 110 -5.67 20.95 -16.54
N TYR A 111 -4.50 21.10 -15.91
CA TYR A 111 -4.12 20.28 -14.77
C TYR A 111 -4.25 21.06 -13.46
N ARG A 112 -4.37 20.31 -12.37
CA ARG A 112 -4.41 20.86 -11.03
C ARG A 112 -3.38 20.20 -10.13
N THR A 113 -2.47 20.98 -9.57
CA THR A 113 -1.49 20.50 -8.61
C THR A 113 -2.14 20.03 -7.30
N VAL A 114 -1.70 18.88 -6.83
CA VAL A 114 -2.02 18.27 -5.54
C VAL A 114 -0.73 18.21 -4.73
N ARG A 115 -0.78 18.60 -3.46
CA ARG A 115 0.34 18.42 -2.52
C ARG A 115 -0.04 17.33 -1.53
N LEU A 116 0.70 16.22 -1.58
CA LEU A 116 0.56 15.13 -0.64
C LEU A 116 1.47 15.38 0.58
N ALA A 117 1.06 14.90 1.75
CA ALA A 117 1.75 15.21 3.00
C ALA A 117 2.70 14.11 3.50
N ALA A 118 2.62 12.89 2.95
CA ALA A 118 3.48 11.79 3.37
C ALA A 118 4.82 11.84 2.62
N ASP A 119 5.93 12.15 3.31
CA ASP A 119 7.26 12.17 2.71
C ASP A 119 7.64 10.79 2.18
N ARG A 120 7.34 9.75 2.98
CA ARG A 120 7.64 8.35 2.69
C ARG A 120 6.44 7.47 2.95
N ILE A 121 6.39 6.36 2.21
CA ILE A 121 5.44 5.28 2.43
C ILE A 121 6.24 3.97 2.59
N SER A 122 6.09 3.29 3.73
CA SER A 122 6.61 1.94 3.97
C SER A 122 5.54 0.90 3.74
N LEU A 123 5.98 -0.29 3.33
CA LEU A 123 5.13 -1.45 3.09
C LEU A 123 5.58 -2.58 4.00
N THR A 124 4.66 -3.12 4.78
CA THR A 124 4.94 -4.24 5.68
C THR A 124 3.93 -5.36 5.41
N ARG A 125 4.40 -6.46 4.81
CA ARG A 125 3.57 -7.64 4.60
C ARG A 125 3.89 -8.69 5.65
N ALA A 126 2.89 -9.04 6.46
CA ALA A 126 2.94 -10.20 7.33
C ALA A 126 2.38 -11.43 6.59
N PHE A 127 2.72 -12.61 7.08
CA PHE A 127 2.21 -13.89 6.58
C PHE A 127 1.42 -14.58 7.68
N SER A 128 0.29 -15.20 7.35
CA SER A 128 -0.44 -16.06 8.29
C SER A 128 0.29 -17.38 8.52
N ASP A 129 -0.03 -18.06 9.61
CA ASP A 129 0.53 -19.38 9.91
C ASP A 129 0.18 -20.40 8.82
N ALA A 130 -1.01 -20.30 8.22
CA ALA A 130 -1.39 -21.16 7.10
C ALA A 130 -0.54 -20.91 5.84
N ALA A 131 -0.15 -19.66 5.57
CA ALA A 131 0.77 -19.36 4.47
C ALA A 131 2.18 -19.89 4.76
N VAL A 132 2.67 -19.72 5.98
CA VAL A 132 3.94 -20.26 6.44
C VAL A 132 3.95 -21.78 6.33
N GLU A 133 2.91 -22.46 6.80
CA GLU A 133 2.79 -23.92 6.72
C GLU A 133 2.86 -24.43 5.28
N ARG A 134 2.14 -23.80 4.35
CA ARG A 134 2.22 -24.14 2.91
C ARG A 134 3.62 -23.95 2.33
N ALA A 135 4.31 -22.88 2.73
CA ALA A 135 5.68 -22.63 2.30
C ALA A 135 6.65 -23.67 2.85
N LEU A 136 6.52 -24.02 4.14
CA LEU A 136 7.29 -25.08 4.80
C LEU A 136 7.08 -26.45 4.14
N THR A 137 5.84 -26.85 3.86
CA THR A 137 5.53 -28.09 3.11
C THR A 137 6.17 -28.08 1.72
N THR A 138 6.21 -26.92 1.07
CA THR A 138 6.86 -26.78 -0.24
C THR A 138 8.37 -26.98 -0.15
N CYS A 139 9.03 -26.39 0.86
CA CYS A 139 10.45 -26.61 1.15
C CYS A 139 10.74 -28.07 1.50
N GLU A 140 9.96 -28.67 2.39
CA GLU A 140 10.12 -30.08 2.79
C GLU A 140 10.03 -31.01 1.58
N ARG A 141 9.06 -30.77 0.68
CA ARG A 141 8.92 -31.55 -0.55
C ARG A 141 10.08 -31.30 -1.52
N ARG A 142 10.56 -30.06 -1.64
CA ARG A 142 11.67 -29.69 -2.52
C ARG A 142 12.99 -30.34 -2.09
N TYR A 143 13.22 -30.45 -0.78
CA TYR A 143 14.49 -30.95 -0.23
C TYR A 143 14.36 -32.32 0.44
N ARG A 144 13.27 -33.04 0.17
CA ARG A 144 12.95 -34.31 0.81
C ARG A 144 14.14 -35.26 0.87
N ASP A 145 14.89 -35.41 -0.21
CA ASP A 145 15.97 -36.41 -0.27
C ASP A 145 17.26 -35.94 0.40
N ARG A 146 17.34 -34.67 0.79
CA ARG A 146 18.53 -34.04 1.41
C ARG A 146 18.33 -33.69 2.88
N LEU A 147 17.09 -33.70 3.37
CA LEU A 147 16.77 -33.39 4.77
C LEU A 147 17.05 -34.57 5.68
N SER A 148 17.89 -34.35 6.69
CA SER A 148 18.08 -35.30 7.80
C SER A 148 16.77 -35.43 8.62
N PRO A 149 16.60 -36.51 9.41
CA PRO A 149 15.45 -36.65 10.31
C PRO A 149 15.30 -35.46 11.27
N ASP A 150 16.40 -34.93 11.79
CA ASP A 150 16.41 -33.79 12.70
C ASP A 150 15.98 -32.50 12.01
N ASP A 151 16.46 -32.27 10.77
CA ASP A 151 16.05 -31.10 9.98
C ASP A 151 14.56 -31.15 9.66
N ARG A 152 14.01 -32.33 9.34
CA ARG A 152 12.56 -32.49 9.11
C ARG A 152 11.76 -32.16 10.36
N ALA A 153 12.18 -32.64 11.52
CA ALA A 153 11.52 -32.34 12.78
C ALA A 153 11.60 -30.84 13.14
N ALA A 154 12.60 -30.11 12.63
CA ALA A 154 12.73 -28.68 12.83
C ALA A 154 11.76 -27.84 11.97
N ILE A 155 11.22 -28.38 10.87
CA ILE A 155 10.34 -27.66 9.93
C ILE A 155 8.94 -27.49 10.55
N THR A 156 8.78 -26.43 11.34
CA THR A 156 7.51 -26.07 11.98
C THR A 156 7.29 -24.57 11.90
N VAL A 157 6.02 -24.14 11.97
CA VAL A 157 5.64 -22.73 11.97
C VAL A 157 6.28 -22.01 13.17
N GLU A 158 6.25 -22.62 14.36
CA GLU A 158 6.83 -22.05 15.59
C GLU A 158 8.33 -21.76 15.42
N ARG A 159 9.11 -22.74 14.91
CA ARG A 159 10.55 -22.55 14.70
C ARG A 159 10.85 -21.54 13.60
N TYR A 160 10.05 -21.47 12.54
CA TYR A 160 10.15 -20.41 11.54
C TYR A 160 9.93 -19.03 12.16
N ARG A 161 8.88 -18.85 12.97
CA ARG A 161 8.58 -17.58 13.65
C ARG A 161 9.66 -17.17 14.65
N ALA A 162 10.28 -18.15 15.31
CA ALA A 162 11.41 -17.92 16.21
C ALA A 162 12.73 -17.62 15.48
N GLY A 163 12.77 -17.67 14.14
CA GLY A 163 13.99 -17.51 13.35
C GLY A 163 14.97 -18.69 13.47
N ALA A 164 14.52 -19.81 14.03
CA ALA A 164 15.38 -20.96 14.31
C ALA A 164 15.81 -21.71 13.03
N LEU A 165 15.08 -21.54 11.92
CA LEU A 165 15.46 -22.15 10.64
C LEU A 165 16.68 -21.47 9.99
N CYS A 166 17.14 -20.32 10.51
CA CYS A 166 18.41 -19.71 10.11
C CYS A 166 19.62 -20.62 10.40
N GLY A 167 19.48 -21.52 11.39
CA GLY A 167 20.49 -22.53 11.73
C GLY A 167 20.38 -23.83 10.93
N VAL A 168 19.31 -24.02 10.14
CA VAL A 168 19.09 -25.22 9.35
C VAL A 168 19.64 -25.00 7.94
N GLU A 169 20.66 -25.80 7.60
CA GLU A 169 21.38 -25.69 6.33
C GLU A 169 21.48 -27.05 5.67
N ILE A 170 21.03 -27.11 4.43
CA ILE A 170 20.96 -28.35 3.65
C ILE A 170 22.25 -28.49 2.84
N GLU A 171 22.96 -29.60 3.04
CA GLU A 171 24.18 -29.91 2.31
C GLU A 171 23.92 -30.02 0.80
N GLY A 172 24.81 -29.42 0.00
CA GLY A 172 24.66 -29.28 -1.45
C GLY A 172 23.67 -28.20 -1.90
N VAL A 173 23.04 -27.47 -0.96
CA VAL A 173 22.12 -26.35 -1.26
C VAL A 173 22.60 -25.07 -0.59
N HIS A 174 22.67 -25.07 0.74
CA HIS A 174 23.08 -23.93 1.58
C HIS A 174 24.55 -24.01 1.97
N ARG A 175 25.12 -25.21 1.91
CA ARG A 175 26.50 -25.49 2.25
C ARG A 175 27.11 -26.45 1.22
N THR A 176 28.38 -26.26 0.91
CA THR A 176 29.17 -27.22 0.14
C THR A 176 30.43 -27.55 0.95
N GLY A 177 30.49 -28.74 1.54
CA GLY A 177 31.51 -29.10 2.51
C GLY A 177 31.44 -28.22 3.75
N GLY A 178 32.55 -27.56 4.12
CA GLY A 178 32.59 -26.65 5.27
C GLY A 178 32.15 -25.21 4.97
N GLN A 179 31.84 -24.87 3.71
CA GLN A 179 31.60 -23.48 3.29
C GLN A 179 30.11 -23.18 3.15
N ARG A 180 29.63 -22.13 3.82
CA ARG A 180 28.26 -21.61 3.69
C ARG A 180 28.16 -20.74 2.43
N THR A 181 27.08 -20.90 1.66
CA THR A 181 26.80 -20.07 0.48
C THR A 181 26.07 -18.76 0.82
N GLY A 182 25.65 -18.60 2.08
CA GLY A 182 24.94 -17.42 2.59
C GLY A 182 23.41 -17.54 2.58
N SER A 183 22.85 -18.66 2.09
CA SER A 183 21.43 -18.98 2.25
C SER A 183 21.21 -19.98 3.40
N CYS A 184 19.97 -20.11 3.85
CA CYS A 184 19.52 -21.08 4.84
C CYS A 184 18.05 -21.41 4.60
N LEU A 185 17.52 -22.39 5.33
CA LEU A 185 16.13 -22.80 5.17
C LEU A 185 15.14 -21.66 5.48
N GLN A 186 15.48 -20.74 6.39
CA GLN A 186 14.67 -19.54 6.64
C GLN A 186 14.51 -18.70 5.36
N SER A 187 15.62 -18.40 4.69
CA SER A 187 15.63 -17.60 3.45
C SER A 187 14.83 -18.25 2.32
N ASP A 188 14.90 -19.57 2.20
CA ASP A 188 14.13 -20.31 1.19
C ASP A 188 12.62 -20.24 1.44
N VAL A 189 12.20 -20.29 2.72
CA VAL A 189 10.79 -20.12 3.11
C VAL A 189 10.35 -18.68 2.84
N ASP A 190 11.18 -17.70 3.20
CA ASP A 190 10.91 -16.27 2.95
C ASP A 190 10.77 -15.99 1.45
N GLU A 191 11.59 -16.60 0.60
CA GLU A 191 11.49 -16.48 -0.86
C GLU A 191 10.14 -17.00 -1.37
N ILE A 192 9.70 -18.17 -0.91
CA ILE A 192 8.39 -18.74 -1.29
C ILE A 192 7.24 -17.83 -0.84
N LEU A 193 7.31 -17.32 0.40
CA LEU A 193 6.30 -16.42 0.95
C LEU A 193 6.25 -15.08 0.20
N CYS A 194 7.41 -14.49 -0.09
CA CYS A 194 7.52 -13.23 -0.82
C CYS A 194 7.03 -13.38 -2.27
N GLY A 195 7.30 -14.52 -2.91
CA GLY A 195 6.83 -14.82 -4.26
C GLY A 195 5.32 -15.10 -4.35
N GLY A 196 4.71 -15.60 -3.25
CA GLY A 196 3.30 -15.95 -3.19
C GLY A 196 2.37 -14.73 -3.22
N THR A 197 1.27 -14.84 -3.98
CA THR A 197 0.17 -13.85 -4.02
C THR A 197 -1.14 -14.54 -4.35
N ASP A 198 -2.23 -14.07 -3.75
CA ASP A 198 -3.60 -14.46 -4.11
C ASP A 198 -4.23 -13.53 -5.16
N VAL A 199 -3.52 -12.46 -5.54
CA VAL A 199 -4.00 -11.47 -6.49
C VAL A 199 -3.65 -11.88 -7.91
N THR A 200 -4.67 -12.31 -8.65
CA THR A 200 -4.58 -12.63 -10.08
C THR A 200 -4.82 -11.40 -10.96
N GLY A 201 -4.13 -11.31 -12.09
CA GLY A 201 -4.36 -10.29 -13.11
C GLY A 201 -3.70 -8.94 -12.83
N PHE A 202 -4.33 -7.87 -13.32
CA PHE A 202 -3.83 -6.49 -13.21
C PHE A 202 -4.81 -5.65 -12.38
N PRO A 203 -4.59 -5.54 -11.06
CA PRO A 203 -5.34 -4.64 -10.18
C PRO A 203 -5.46 -3.24 -10.76
N ARG A 204 -6.57 -2.55 -10.49
CA ARG A 204 -6.81 -1.18 -10.97
C ARG A 204 -7.47 -0.36 -9.88
N SER A 205 -7.09 0.91 -9.81
CA SER A 205 -7.77 1.90 -9.00
C SER A 205 -8.06 3.11 -9.90
N PRO A 206 -9.35 3.42 -10.15
CA PRO A 206 -9.72 4.66 -10.84
C PRO A 206 -9.16 5.90 -10.13
N THR A 207 -9.12 5.89 -8.80
CA THR A 207 -8.56 7.00 -8.02
C THR A 207 -7.06 7.16 -8.27
N ALA A 208 -6.28 6.08 -8.27
CA ALA A 208 -4.86 6.13 -8.59
C ALA A 208 -4.60 6.53 -10.05
N ALA A 209 -5.41 6.04 -10.99
CA ALA A 209 -5.26 6.36 -12.41
C ALA A 209 -5.55 7.84 -12.75
N ALA A 210 -6.26 8.55 -11.87
CA ALA A 210 -6.57 9.97 -12.02
C ALA A 210 -5.50 10.91 -11.43
N LEU A 211 -4.53 10.36 -10.68
CA LEU A 211 -3.47 11.12 -10.03
C LEU A 211 -2.11 10.84 -10.69
N PHE A 212 -1.46 11.90 -11.14
CA PHE A 212 -0.19 11.84 -11.86
C PHE A 212 0.92 12.41 -10.98
N ALA A 213 2.11 11.84 -11.09
CA ALA A 213 3.32 12.35 -10.47
C ALA A 213 4.30 12.75 -11.57
N ARG A 214 4.90 13.94 -11.45
CA ARG A 214 5.92 14.42 -12.38
C ARG A 214 7.30 13.93 -11.93
N SER A 215 7.96 13.15 -12.77
CA SER A 215 9.36 12.75 -12.56
C SER A 215 10.28 13.73 -13.29
N ASP A 216 10.83 14.69 -12.54
CA ASP A 216 11.79 15.75 -12.93
C ASP A 216 11.38 16.69 -14.08
N VAL A 217 11.41 17.99 -13.75
CA VAL A 217 11.79 19.03 -14.70
C VAL A 217 13.32 19.04 -14.71
N HIS A 218 13.90 19.00 -15.91
CA HIS A 218 15.34 19.00 -16.18
C HIS A 218 16.14 20.04 -15.39
#